data_AF-A0ABD3VYA3-F1
#
_entry.id   AF-A0ABD3VYA3-F1
#
_cell.length_a   1.000
_cell.length_b   1.000
_cell.length_c   1.000
_cell.angle_alpha   90.00
_cell.angle_beta   90.00
_cell.angle_gamma   90.00
#
_symmetry.space_group_name_H-M   'P 1'
#
loop_
_entity.id
_entity.type
_entity.pdbx_description
1 polymer ?
#
loop_
_entity_poly.entity_id
_entity_poly.type
_entity_poly.pdbx_seq_one_letter_code
_entity_poly.pdbx_strand_id
1 'polypeptide(L)'
;MHVMSAARRRMIIQKTLASEWNLLINQVTESDAGYFTCRNGDVIVTKVQLRLLELPTFLDTSDDITADESESIKLWCNATGYPTPIVTWYERTPNPSPADVVSSGVVGRMLSIQSGSYGSEEIYICNASNSIGSVTKEIRVSVKSRPVIQTCNASQVAIRGDNAILQLWCNVTGTPSPILRWYLGNSYQYGKSQQGVHLLGEGNFLQVPVSHNDDAVIVCEATNIHGIDTKEIRITATPPSHSNNVQSGMPPLSHGCQLINSRPADCQDVKRLGCTTSGVYVIYPAGTDGFRVRCDQDTYGGGWTVFQRRLDGSVDFDRKWASYQVGFGDLEGEFWLGNQQIHMISAQGWYELRVDLTDTRGYAWFVMYNVFRVSDAETKYRLFVDGYDGSAGNNLKFNSGNMFSTVDQDNDGVQATDFSSGLKGGWWFGETNESNLNARYNKSSRKERIFWKGVTDNSQSYLVITEMKMRKWVDRRNI
;
A
#
# COMPACT_ATOMS: atom_id res chain seq x y z
N MET A 1 39.50 -67.67 -25.60
CA MET A 1 39.97 -66.55 -26.45
C MET A 1 38.73 -65.97 -27.13
N HIS A 2 38.20 -64.83 -26.68
CA HIS A 2 37.01 -64.24 -27.31
C HIS A 2 37.20 -62.77 -27.65
N VAL A 3 36.87 -62.50 -28.92
CA VAL A 3 37.08 -61.31 -29.74
C VAL A 3 36.48 -60.06 -29.07
N MET A 4 37.33 -59.08 -28.76
CA MET A 4 36.88 -57.72 -28.45
C MET A 4 36.71 -56.95 -29.75
N SER A 5 35.46 -56.65 -30.13
CA SER A 5 35.21 -55.62 -31.15
C SER A 5 35.58 -54.25 -30.59
N ALA A 6 36.00 -53.33 -31.47
CA ALA A 6 36.61 -52.04 -31.14
C ALA A 6 35.81 -51.15 -30.15
N ALA A 7 34.51 -51.41 -29.95
CA ALA A 7 33.65 -50.73 -28.97
C ALA A 7 33.98 -51.06 -27.50
N ARG A 8 34.83 -52.07 -27.21
CA ARG A 8 35.02 -52.63 -25.86
C ARG A 8 36.35 -52.31 -25.17
N ARG A 9 37.20 -51.43 -25.74
CA ARG A 9 38.49 -51.06 -25.10
C ARG A 9 38.35 -50.35 -23.74
N ARG A 10 37.17 -49.83 -23.42
CA ARG A 10 36.83 -49.17 -22.13
C ARG A 10 36.36 -50.13 -21.04
N MET A 11 36.07 -51.39 -21.39
CA MET A 11 35.52 -52.39 -20.49
C MET A 11 36.60 -53.38 -20.06
N ILE A 12 36.86 -53.49 -18.76
CA ILE A 12 37.92 -54.33 -18.18
C ILE A 12 37.29 -55.32 -17.23
N ILE A 13 37.56 -56.61 -17.43
CA ILE A 13 37.18 -57.67 -16.48
C ILE A 13 38.38 -57.95 -15.58
N GLN A 14 38.21 -57.80 -14.27
CA GLN A 14 39.24 -58.05 -13.26
C GLN A 14 38.80 -59.09 -12.23
N LYS A 15 39.73 -59.94 -11.78
CA LYS A 15 39.51 -60.93 -10.72
C LYS A 15 39.99 -60.36 -9.39
N THR A 16 39.16 -60.37 -8.35
CA THR A 16 39.57 -60.00 -6.98
C THR A 16 40.23 -61.18 -6.28
N LEU A 17 40.89 -60.92 -5.14
CA LEU A 17 41.55 -61.93 -4.33
C LEU A 17 40.58 -62.98 -3.74
N ALA A 18 39.26 -62.70 -3.72
CA ALA A 18 38.23 -63.52 -3.09
C ALA A 18 37.40 -64.39 -4.07
N SER A 19 37.91 -64.68 -5.28
CA SER A 19 37.17 -65.40 -6.34
C SER A 19 35.99 -64.63 -6.97
N GLU A 20 35.91 -63.32 -6.79
CA GLU A 20 34.90 -62.47 -7.43
C GLU A 20 35.45 -61.87 -8.74
N TRP A 21 34.59 -61.68 -9.72
CA TRP A 21 34.94 -61.04 -10.99
C TRP A 21 34.16 -59.73 -11.12
N ASN A 22 34.87 -58.64 -11.41
CA ASN A 22 34.30 -57.31 -11.60
C ASN A 22 34.45 -56.87 -13.05
N LEU A 23 33.39 -56.25 -13.59
CA LEU A 23 33.43 -55.52 -14.85
C LEU A 23 33.57 -54.02 -14.55
N LEU A 24 34.73 -53.44 -14.85
CA LEU A 24 34.91 -51.99 -14.87
C LEU A 24 34.63 -51.43 -16.25
N ILE A 25 33.96 -50.27 -16.30
CA ILE A 25 33.75 -49.49 -17.51
C ILE A 25 34.31 -48.09 -17.25
N ASN A 26 35.39 -47.73 -17.92
CA ASN A 26 35.99 -46.40 -17.78
C ASN A 26 35.28 -45.40 -18.68
N GLN A 27 34.97 -44.21 -18.14
CA GLN A 27 34.29 -43.11 -18.87
C GLN A 27 32.99 -43.58 -19.53
N VAL A 28 32.02 -43.94 -18.67
CA VAL A 28 30.70 -44.42 -19.07
C VAL A 28 29.98 -43.38 -19.94
N THR A 29 29.40 -43.84 -21.04
CA THR A 29 28.64 -43.05 -22.01
C THR A 29 27.24 -43.65 -22.20
N GLU A 30 26.32 -42.90 -22.82
CA GLU A 30 24.96 -43.37 -23.13
C GLU A 30 24.91 -44.73 -23.84
N SER A 31 25.88 -44.98 -24.74
CA SER A 31 25.98 -46.25 -25.48
C SER A 31 26.36 -47.47 -24.64
N ASP A 32 26.86 -47.27 -23.42
CA ASP A 32 27.27 -48.37 -22.54
C ASP A 32 26.09 -48.91 -21.72
N ALA A 33 24.95 -48.21 -21.70
CA ALA A 33 23.71 -48.65 -21.07
C ALA A 33 23.16 -49.91 -21.77
N GLY A 34 22.66 -50.86 -20.99
CA GLY A 34 22.13 -52.11 -21.54
C GLY A 34 22.26 -53.30 -20.62
N TYR A 35 22.09 -54.49 -21.18
CA TYR A 35 22.16 -55.73 -20.42
C TYR A 35 23.51 -56.42 -20.57
N PHE A 36 24.14 -56.65 -19.43
CA PHE A 36 25.35 -57.45 -19.30
C PHE A 36 24.95 -58.84 -18.82
N THR A 37 25.57 -59.88 -19.40
CA THR A 37 25.35 -61.26 -18.98
C THR A 37 26.64 -61.82 -18.42
N CYS A 38 26.58 -62.36 -17.20
CA CYS A 38 27.65 -63.14 -16.63
C CYS A 38 27.46 -64.59 -17.08
N ARG A 39 28.52 -65.20 -17.63
CA ARG A 39 28.48 -66.56 -18.16
C ARG A 39 29.59 -67.41 -17.56
N ASN A 40 29.29 -68.66 -17.28
CA ASN A 40 30.27 -69.69 -16.93
C ASN A 40 30.26 -70.76 -18.03
N GLY A 41 31.21 -70.67 -18.97
CA GLY A 41 31.12 -71.40 -20.24
C GLY A 41 29.92 -70.93 -21.06
N ASP A 42 29.11 -71.87 -21.54
CA ASP A 42 27.89 -71.59 -22.32
C ASP A 42 26.67 -71.28 -21.44
N VAL A 43 26.78 -71.43 -20.12
CA VAL A 43 25.68 -71.23 -19.18
C VAL A 43 25.62 -69.76 -18.76
N ILE A 44 24.49 -69.10 -19.04
CA ILE A 44 24.19 -67.76 -18.52
C ILE A 44 23.85 -67.88 -17.04
N VAL A 45 24.69 -67.30 -16.18
CA VAL A 45 24.53 -67.37 -14.72
C VAL A 45 23.62 -66.25 -14.23
N THR A 46 23.81 -65.03 -14.72
CA THR A 46 22.97 -63.88 -14.36
C THR A 46 22.97 -62.80 -15.44
N LYS A 47 21.97 -61.93 -15.40
CA LYS A 47 21.80 -60.79 -16.28
C LYS A 47 21.64 -59.53 -15.43
N VAL A 48 22.52 -58.56 -15.64
CA VAL A 48 22.52 -57.27 -14.94
C VAL A 48 22.22 -56.17 -15.95
N GLN A 49 21.28 -55.29 -15.62
CA GLN A 49 21.03 -54.10 -16.43
C GLN A 49 21.85 -52.94 -15.89
N LEU A 50 22.74 -52.39 -16.70
CA LEU A 50 23.35 -51.09 -16.43
C LEU A 50 22.37 -50.01 -16.89
N ARG A 51 21.87 -49.21 -15.96
CA ARG A 51 21.11 -47.99 -16.23
C ARG A 51 21.95 -46.80 -15.84
N LEU A 52 21.94 -45.76 -16.68
CA LEU A 52 22.61 -44.52 -16.36
C LEU A 52 21.75 -43.71 -15.42
N LEU A 53 22.41 -43.07 -14.47
CA LEU A 53 21.77 -42.18 -13.53
C LEU A 53 21.56 -40.83 -14.21
N GLU A 54 20.35 -40.30 -14.10
CA GLU A 54 19.92 -39.08 -14.78
C GLU A 54 19.40 -38.09 -13.73
N LEU A 55 19.79 -36.82 -13.85
CA LEU A 55 19.21 -35.75 -13.05
C LEU A 55 17.71 -35.63 -13.32
N PRO A 56 16.92 -35.18 -12.33
CA PRO A 56 15.52 -34.88 -12.56
C PRO A 56 15.35 -33.81 -13.64
N THR A 57 14.39 -34.00 -14.55
CA THR A 57 14.02 -33.03 -15.59
C THR A 57 12.51 -32.88 -15.65
N PHE A 58 12.02 -31.66 -15.84
CA PHE A 58 10.59 -31.40 -15.93
C PHE A 58 10.05 -31.82 -17.29
N LEU A 59 8.96 -32.59 -17.29
CA LEU A 59 8.18 -32.94 -18.47
C LEU A 59 7.05 -31.92 -18.68
N ASP A 60 6.37 -31.55 -17.60
CA ASP A 60 5.20 -30.66 -17.62
C ASP A 60 4.99 -30.06 -16.22
N THR A 61 4.73 -28.77 -16.13
CA THR A 61 4.51 -28.03 -14.89
C THR A 61 3.44 -26.98 -15.11
N SER A 62 2.64 -26.67 -14.10
CA SER A 62 1.81 -25.46 -14.16
C SER A 62 2.69 -24.22 -14.32
N ASP A 63 2.23 -23.27 -15.12
CA ASP A 63 2.76 -21.91 -15.15
C ASP A 63 1.99 -21.05 -14.14
N ASP A 64 2.37 -19.77 -14.04
CA ASP A 64 1.72 -18.80 -13.18
C ASP A 64 0.20 -18.77 -13.47
N ILE A 65 -0.59 -18.90 -12.40
CA ILE A 65 -2.04 -19.00 -12.49
C ILE A 65 -2.68 -17.83 -11.78
N THR A 66 -3.80 -17.38 -12.35
CA THR A 66 -4.70 -16.46 -11.67
C THR A 66 -6.05 -17.12 -11.49
N ALA A 67 -6.54 -17.18 -10.26
CA ALA A 67 -7.80 -17.82 -9.92
C ALA A 67 -8.77 -16.84 -9.26
N ASP A 68 -10.07 -17.10 -9.39
CA ASP A 68 -11.09 -16.37 -8.63
C ASP A 68 -11.07 -16.83 -7.16
N GLU A 69 -11.29 -15.92 -6.21
CA GLU A 69 -11.26 -16.20 -4.75
C GLU A 69 -12.12 -17.40 -4.29
N SER A 70 -13.17 -17.73 -5.04
CA SER A 70 -14.06 -18.86 -4.76
C SER A 70 -13.60 -20.20 -5.35
N GLU A 71 -12.54 -20.22 -6.15
CA GLU A 71 -12.06 -21.42 -6.85
C GLU A 71 -10.96 -22.15 -6.06
N SER A 72 -10.99 -23.49 -6.15
CA SER A 72 -9.90 -24.34 -5.67
C SER A 72 -8.87 -24.53 -6.78
N ILE A 73 -7.60 -24.38 -6.44
CA ILE A 73 -6.49 -24.36 -7.40
C ILE A 73 -5.78 -25.72 -7.38
N LYS A 74 -5.43 -26.22 -8.57
CA LYS A 74 -4.65 -27.45 -8.73
C LYS A 74 -3.38 -27.15 -9.52
N LEU A 75 -2.24 -27.23 -8.84
CA LEU A 75 -0.92 -27.10 -9.47
C LEU A 75 -0.35 -28.49 -9.73
N TRP A 76 0.27 -28.72 -10.88
CA TRP A 76 0.93 -29.97 -11.22
C TRP A 76 2.40 -29.77 -11.56
N CYS A 77 3.18 -30.80 -11.29
CA CYS A 77 4.60 -30.84 -11.55
C CYS A 77 5.03 -32.29 -11.83
N ASN A 78 5.28 -32.57 -13.10
CA ASN A 78 5.68 -33.86 -13.61
C ASN A 78 7.16 -33.81 -13.99
N ALA A 79 7.96 -34.65 -13.35
CA ALA A 79 9.38 -34.79 -13.62
C ALA A 79 9.75 -36.24 -13.94
N THR A 80 10.78 -36.42 -14.76
CA THR A 80 11.41 -37.70 -15.10
C THR A 80 12.87 -37.69 -14.69
N GLY A 81 13.51 -38.86 -14.70
CA GLY A 81 14.91 -39.06 -14.32
C GLY A 81 15.11 -40.45 -13.74
N TYR A 82 16.36 -40.84 -13.54
CA TYR A 82 16.71 -42.15 -12.96
C TYR A 82 17.75 -42.01 -11.83
N PRO A 83 17.43 -42.43 -10.59
CA PRO A 83 16.17 -43.02 -10.15
C PRO A 83 14.98 -42.06 -10.29
N THR A 84 13.76 -42.60 -10.39
CA THR A 84 12.53 -41.81 -10.57
C THR A 84 12.46 -40.70 -9.51
N PRO A 85 12.32 -39.42 -9.89
CA PRO A 85 12.35 -38.34 -8.93
C PRO A 85 11.09 -38.31 -8.05
N ILE A 86 11.28 -37.88 -6.81
CA ILE A 86 10.22 -37.58 -5.85
C ILE A 86 9.93 -36.09 -5.96
N VAL A 87 8.65 -35.75 -6.13
CA VAL A 87 8.16 -34.37 -6.20
C VAL A 87 7.67 -33.93 -4.83
N THR A 88 8.14 -32.78 -4.38
CA THR A 88 7.75 -32.15 -3.12
C THR A 88 7.43 -30.69 -3.35
N TRP A 89 6.28 -30.25 -2.82
CA TRP A 89 5.82 -28.87 -2.91
C TRP A 89 6.15 -28.09 -1.64
N TYR A 90 6.56 -26.84 -1.82
CA TYR A 90 6.81 -25.89 -0.73
C TYR A 90 6.08 -24.58 -1.02
N GLU A 91 5.57 -23.96 0.03
CA GLU A 91 5.19 -22.55 -0.01
C GLU A 91 6.42 -21.71 0.29
N ARG A 92 6.62 -20.61 -0.44
CA ARG A 92 7.73 -19.70 -0.16
C ARG A 92 7.42 -18.89 1.10
N THR A 93 8.06 -19.25 2.20
CA THR A 93 8.05 -18.39 3.39
C THR A 93 8.99 -17.19 3.20
N PRO A 94 8.54 -15.96 3.47
CA PRO A 94 9.43 -14.81 3.55
C PRO A 94 10.26 -14.93 4.84
N ASN A 95 11.52 -15.35 4.71
CA ASN A 95 12.52 -15.67 5.75
C ASN A 95 12.36 -17.04 6.43
N PRO A 96 13.06 -18.09 5.94
CA PRO A 96 13.15 -19.35 6.68
C PRO A 96 14.02 -19.15 7.93
N SER A 97 13.46 -19.34 9.13
CA SER A 97 14.32 -19.53 10.31
C SER A 97 15.13 -20.82 10.15
N PRO A 98 16.28 -20.99 10.84
CA PRO A 98 17.04 -22.24 10.81
C PRO A 98 16.22 -23.46 11.28
N ALA A 99 15.10 -23.24 11.99
CA ALA A 99 14.17 -24.27 12.43
C ALA A 99 13.01 -24.51 11.44
N ASP A 100 12.73 -23.59 10.52
CA ASP A 100 11.61 -23.64 9.56
C ASP A 100 11.97 -24.29 8.22
N VAL A 101 13.15 -24.89 8.11
CA VAL A 101 13.61 -25.56 6.87
C VAL A 101 12.76 -26.77 6.48
N VAL A 102 11.74 -27.14 7.27
CA VAL A 102 10.75 -28.14 6.87
C VAL A 102 9.35 -27.75 7.34
N SER A 103 8.71 -26.78 6.68
CA SER A 103 7.25 -26.91 6.50
C SER A 103 7.07 -28.23 5.73
N SER A 104 6.38 -29.22 6.30
CA SER A 104 6.22 -30.56 5.74
C SER A 104 5.75 -30.47 4.28
N GLY A 105 6.69 -30.55 3.33
CA GLY A 105 6.39 -30.37 1.93
C GLY A 105 5.41 -31.45 1.48
N VAL A 106 4.37 -31.06 0.75
CA VAL A 106 3.36 -32.02 0.27
C VAL A 106 4.02 -32.86 -0.82
N VAL A 107 4.16 -34.16 -0.58
CA VAL A 107 4.73 -35.10 -1.56
C VAL A 107 3.64 -35.48 -2.57
N GLY A 108 3.92 -35.25 -3.84
CA GLY A 108 2.99 -35.59 -4.92
C GLY A 108 3.21 -34.75 -6.17
N ARG A 109 2.80 -35.31 -7.32
CA ARG A 109 2.86 -34.59 -8.60
C ARG A 109 1.84 -33.46 -8.72
N MET A 110 0.88 -33.38 -7.80
CA MET A 110 -0.18 -32.38 -7.81
C MET A 110 -0.39 -31.81 -6.41
N LEU A 111 -0.46 -30.48 -6.30
CA LEU A 111 -0.85 -29.74 -5.11
C LEU A 111 -2.27 -29.19 -5.30
N SER A 112 -3.14 -29.40 -4.31
CA SER A 112 -4.50 -28.84 -4.32
C SER A 112 -4.64 -27.81 -3.20
N ILE A 113 -5.02 -26.59 -3.56
CA ILE A 113 -5.18 -25.45 -2.65
C ILE A 113 -6.67 -25.12 -2.58
N GLN A 114 -7.24 -25.05 -1.37
CA GLN A 114 -8.66 -24.75 -1.16
C GLN A 114 -8.92 -23.24 -1.34
N SER A 115 -10.13 -22.87 -1.73
CA SER A 115 -10.53 -21.47 -1.84
C SER A 115 -10.40 -20.73 -0.51
N GLY A 116 -9.92 -19.49 -0.56
CA GLY A 116 -9.68 -18.66 0.63
C GLY A 116 -8.48 -19.06 1.50
N SER A 117 -7.70 -20.10 1.14
CA SER A 117 -6.46 -20.46 1.82
C SER A 117 -5.21 -19.78 1.25
N TYR A 118 -5.35 -19.05 0.15
CA TYR A 118 -4.27 -18.35 -0.54
C TYR A 118 -4.44 -16.81 -0.42
N GLY A 119 -3.35 -16.09 -0.18
CA GLY A 119 -3.25 -14.63 -0.18
C GLY A 119 -3.30 -14.02 -1.59
N SER A 120 -3.23 -12.68 -1.70
CA SER A 120 -3.40 -11.97 -2.98
C SER A 120 -2.35 -12.34 -4.04
N GLU A 121 -1.14 -12.71 -3.61
CA GLU A 121 -0.05 -13.17 -4.46
C GLU A 121 0.89 -14.09 -3.67
N GLU A 122 0.84 -15.40 -3.94
CA GLU A 122 1.66 -16.42 -3.27
C GLU A 122 2.55 -17.15 -4.27
N ILE A 123 3.68 -17.69 -3.79
CA ILE A 123 4.60 -18.45 -4.64
C ILE A 123 4.79 -19.86 -4.11
N TYR A 124 4.41 -20.82 -4.96
CA TYR A 124 4.57 -22.24 -4.71
C TYR A 124 5.79 -22.76 -5.48
N ILE A 125 6.61 -23.57 -4.81
CA ILE A 125 7.83 -24.15 -5.36
C ILE A 125 7.62 -25.66 -5.48
N CYS A 126 7.68 -26.17 -6.71
CA CYS A 126 7.85 -27.60 -6.94
C CYS A 126 9.33 -27.96 -6.93
N ASN A 127 9.74 -28.95 -6.14
CA ASN A 127 11.06 -29.55 -6.18
C ASN A 127 10.98 -31.02 -6.61
N ALA A 128 11.62 -31.38 -7.71
CA ALA A 128 11.79 -32.75 -8.14
C ALA A 128 13.21 -33.22 -7.83
N SER A 129 13.36 -34.25 -6.99
CA SER A 129 14.66 -34.71 -6.50
C SER A 129 14.85 -36.22 -6.62
N ASN A 130 16.07 -36.65 -6.92
CA ASN A 130 16.52 -38.04 -6.85
C ASN A 130 17.92 -38.12 -6.26
N SER A 131 18.54 -39.31 -6.24
CA SER A 131 19.89 -39.50 -5.67
C SER A 131 21.01 -38.75 -6.39
N ILE A 132 20.75 -38.15 -7.55
CA ILE A 132 21.75 -37.44 -8.38
C ILE A 132 21.66 -35.94 -8.18
N GLY A 133 20.46 -35.42 -7.89
CA GLY A 133 20.28 -34.01 -7.65
C GLY A 133 18.81 -33.61 -7.60
N SER A 134 18.56 -32.31 -7.75
CA SER A 134 17.23 -31.72 -7.68
C SER A 134 17.07 -30.57 -8.67
N VAL A 135 15.84 -30.36 -9.12
CA VAL A 135 15.43 -29.22 -9.96
C VAL A 135 14.15 -28.61 -9.38
N THR A 136 14.05 -27.29 -9.45
CA THR A 136 12.93 -26.53 -8.87
C THR A 136 12.22 -25.67 -9.92
N LYS A 137 10.90 -25.51 -9.76
CA LYS A 137 10.06 -24.60 -10.55
C LYS A 137 9.25 -23.75 -9.58
N GLU A 138 9.24 -22.45 -9.82
CA GLU A 138 8.42 -21.48 -9.11
C GLU A 138 7.13 -21.22 -9.89
N ILE A 139 6.01 -21.14 -9.19
CA ILE A 139 4.69 -20.93 -9.75
C ILE A 139 3.99 -19.86 -8.91
N ARG A 140 3.66 -18.73 -9.54
CA ARG A 140 2.94 -17.63 -8.88
C ARG A 140 1.44 -17.88 -8.97
N VAL A 141 0.78 -17.76 -7.84
CA VAL A 141 -0.67 -17.85 -7.71
C VAL A 141 -1.17 -16.46 -7.34
N SER A 142 -1.94 -15.83 -8.22
CA SER A 142 -2.58 -14.54 -7.98
C SER A 142 -4.09 -14.71 -7.86
N VAL A 143 -4.73 -13.85 -7.08
CA VAL A 143 -6.19 -13.88 -6.85
C VAL A 143 -6.87 -12.74 -7.58
N LYS A 144 -7.93 -13.05 -8.32
CA LYS A 144 -8.88 -12.07 -8.83
C LYS A 144 -10.19 -12.13 -8.05
N SER A 145 -10.81 -10.98 -7.87
CA SER A 145 -12.02 -10.82 -7.07
C SER A 145 -12.95 -9.78 -7.69
N ARG A 146 -14.25 -9.96 -7.51
CA ARG A 146 -15.26 -8.97 -7.88
C ARG A 146 -15.09 -7.69 -7.06
N PRO A 147 -15.54 -6.53 -7.57
CA PRO A 147 -15.53 -5.32 -6.77
C PRO A 147 -16.46 -5.48 -5.56
N VAL A 148 -16.04 -4.97 -4.41
CA VAL A 148 -16.85 -4.89 -3.19
C VAL A 148 -16.70 -3.50 -2.62
N ILE A 149 -17.83 -2.80 -2.49
CA ILE A 149 -17.91 -1.49 -1.85
C ILE A 149 -18.02 -1.72 -0.34
N GLN A 150 -16.91 -1.48 0.36
CA GLN A 150 -16.84 -1.68 1.81
C GLN A 150 -17.62 -0.60 2.56
N THR A 151 -17.35 0.66 2.22
CA THR A 151 -17.96 1.83 2.85
C THR A 151 -18.08 2.99 1.87
N CYS A 152 -19.03 3.88 2.09
CA CYS A 152 -19.19 5.14 1.38
C CYS A 152 -19.48 6.25 2.40
N ASN A 153 -19.60 7.51 1.96
CA ASN A 153 -20.17 8.54 2.81
C ASN A 153 -21.50 8.07 3.41
N ALA A 154 -21.67 8.28 4.72
CA ALA A 154 -22.99 8.20 5.35
C ALA A 154 -23.95 9.20 4.70
N SER A 155 -25.27 8.98 4.84
CA SER A 155 -26.28 9.92 4.37
C SER A 155 -25.95 11.33 4.86
N GLN A 156 -25.79 12.27 3.92
CA GLN A 156 -25.30 13.61 4.19
C GLN A 156 -26.48 14.53 4.50
N VAL A 157 -26.35 15.33 5.57
CA VAL A 157 -27.29 16.42 5.87
C VAL A 157 -26.65 17.72 5.44
N ALA A 158 -27.31 18.46 4.55
CA ALA A 158 -26.81 19.72 4.03
C ALA A 158 -27.74 20.88 4.39
N ILE A 159 -27.18 22.02 4.77
CA ILE A 159 -27.96 23.22 5.15
C ILE A 159 -28.37 23.98 3.88
N ARG A 160 -29.66 24.26 3.75
CA ARG A 160 -30.22 24.98 2.60
C ARG A 160 -29.70 26.42 2.53
N GLY A 161 -28.98 26.77 1.45
CA GLY A 161 -28.58 28.15 1.13
C GLY A 161 -27.09 28.49 1.28
N ASP A 162 -26.26 27.58 1.80
CA ASP A 162 -24.84 27.88 2.13
C ASP A 162 -23.86 27.80 0.94
N ASN A 163 -24.32 27.63 -0.31
CA ASN A 163 -23.46 27.32 -1.47
C ASN A 163 -22.47 26.17 -1.20
N ALA A 164 -22.80 25.29 -0.24
CA ALA A 164 -21.93 24.19 0.17
C ALA A 164 -21.76 23.20 -0.99
N ILE A 165 -20.59 22.58 -1.08
CA ILE A 165 -20.30 21.54 -2.07
C ILE A 165 -19.95 20.28 -1.31
N LEU A 166 -20.70 19.20 -1.55
CA LEU A 166 -20.45 17.91 -0.94
C LEU A 166 -19.47 17.12 -1.79
N GLN A 167 -18.48 16.48 -1.16
CA GLN A 167 -17.58 15.54 -1.80
C GLN A 167 -17.82 14.12 -1.30
N LEU A 168 -18.37 13.31 -2.20
CA LEU A 168 -18.70 11.92 -1.99
C LEU A 168 -17.55 11.01 -2.44
N TRP A 169 -17.40 9.88 -1.77
CA TRP A 169 -16.41 8.84 -1.96
C TRP A 169 -17.00 7.49 -1.56
N CYS A 170 -16.42 6.43 -2.13
CA CYS A 170 -16.63 5.05 -1.69
C CYS A 170 -15.27 4.35 -1.63
N ASN A 171 -15.05 3.59 -0.56
CA ASN A 171 -13.92 2.69 -0.41
C ASN A 171 -14.29 1.35 -1.03
N VAL A 172 -13.48 0.91 -1.99
CA VAL A 172 -13.77 -0.25 -2.82
C VAL A 172 -12.55 -1.15 -2.88
N THR A 173 -12.78 -2.44 -2.69
CA THR A 173 -11.79 -3.49 -2.92
C THR A 173 -12.15 -4.30 -4.15
N GLY A 174 -11.17 -4.95 -4.77
CA GLY A 174 -11.38 -5.82 -5.92
C GLY A 174 -10.11 -5.93 -6.76
N THR A 175 -9.91 -7.09 -7.38
CA THR A 175 -8.72 -7.34 -8.21
C THR A 175 -9.15 -7.88 -9.57
N PRO A 176 -8.88 -7.19 -10.70
CA PRO A 176 -8.18 -5.91 -10.82
C PRO A 176 -8.91 -4.74 -10.14
N SER A 177 -8.15 -3.69 -9.81
CA SER A 177 -8.67 -2.49 -9.13
C SER A 177 -9.93 -1.94 -9.82
N PRO A 178 -11.06 -1.79 -9.10
CA PRO A 178 -12.31 -1.39 -9.71
C PRO A 178 -12.32 0.08 -10.15
N ILE A 179 -13.05 0.36 -11.23
CA ILE A 179 -13.35 1.72 -11.69
C ILE A 179 -14.65 2.18 -11.03
N LEU A 180 -14.65 3.39 -10.47
CA LEU A 180 -15.84 4.00 -9.88
C LEU A 180 -16.63 4.84 -10.90
N ARG A 181 -17.95 4.68 -10.86
CA ARG A 181 -18.94 5.43 -11.64
C ARG A 181 -20.01 5.98 -10.71
N TRP A 182 -20.45 7.19 -10.99
CA TRP A 182 -21.43 7.88 -10.16
C TRP A 182 -22.68 8.23 -10.94
N TYR A 183 -23.84 8.01 -10.33
CA TYR A 183 -25.14 8.27 -10.91
C TYR A 183 -25.96 9.15 -9.97
N LEU A 184 -26.63 10.16 -10.55
CA LEU A 184 -27.62 10.99 -9.87
C LEU A 184 -28.99 10.64 -10.46
N GLY A 185 -29.86 10.03 -9.64
CA GLY A 185 -31.02 9.33 -10.18
C GLY A 185 -30.59 8.25 -11.18
N ASN A 186 -31.09 8.31 -12.41
CA ASN A 186 -30.73 7.39 -13.51
C ASN A 186 -29.64 7.94 -14.45
N SER A 187 -29.06 9.12 -14.17
CA SER A 187 -28.13 9.78 -15.09
C SER A 187 -26.68 9.53 -14.68
N TYR A 188 -25.89 8.90 -15.55
CA TYR A 188 -24.44 8.74 -15.39
C TYR A 188 -23.74 10.10 -15.44
N GLN A 189 -22.97 10.41 -14.41
CA GLN A 189 -22.21 11.65 -14.32
C GLN A 189 -20.84 11.43 -14.97
N TYR A 190 -20.71 11.70 -16.28
CA TYR A 190 -19.45 11.58 -17.02
C TYR A 190 -18.99 12.92 -17.56
N GLY A 191 -17.78 13.36 -17.19
CA GLY A 191 -16.98 14.37 -17.91
C GLY A 191 -17.65 15.71 -18.23
N LYS A 192 -18.85 15.98 -17.70
CA LYS A 192 -19.62 17.20 -17.97
C LYS A 192 -19.69 18.01 -16.68
N SER A 193 -18.91 19.09 -16.66
CA SER A 193 -19.10 20.22 -15.75
C SER A 193 -20.41 20.95 -16.08
N GLN A 194 -21.55 20.30 -15.91
CA GLN A 194 -22.85 20.97 -15.95
C GLN A 194 -23.35 21.16 -14.53
N GLN A 195 -23.71 22.40 -14.19
CA GLN A 195 -24.32 22.78 -12.90
C GLN A 195 -23.48 22.42 -11.65
N GLY A 196 -22.15 22.52 -11.73
CA GLY A 196 -21.25 22.37 -10.56
C GLY A 196 -21.00 20.94 -10.09
N VAL A 197 -21.42 19.93 -10.87
CA VAL A 197 -21.10 18.52 -10.61
C VAL A 197 -19.75 18.15 -11.23
N HIS A 198 -18.82 17.62 -10.44
CA HIS A 198 -17.46 17.29 -10.88
C HIS A 198 -17.01 15.90 -10.41
N LEU A 199 -16.29 15.18 -11.27
CA LEU A 199 -15.58 13.95 -10.92
C LEU A 199 -14.10 14.27 -10.69
N LEU A 200 -13.55 13.86 -9.54
CA LEU A 200 -12.12 13.99 -9.23
C LEU A 200 -11.46 12.64 -8.96
N GLY A 201 -10.11 12.63 -8.96
CA GLY A 201 -9.32 11.44 -8.66
C GLY A 201 -9.64 10.29 -9.60
N GLU A 202 -9.70 10.57 -10.91
CA GLU A 202 -10.09 9.61 -11.96
C GLU A 202 -11.49 8.98 -11.76
N GLY A 203 -12.38 9.66 -11.03
CA GLY A 203 -13.74 9.18 -10.77
C GLY A 203 -13.94 8.61 -9.36
N ASN A 204 -12.90 8.60 -8.51
CA ASN A 204 -13.00 8.14 -7.13
C ASN A 204 -13.83 9.07 -6.23
N PHE A 205 -13.96 10.34 -6.61
CA PHE A 205 -14.74 11.32 -5.87
C PHE A 205 -15.78 11.99 -6.77
N LEU A 206 -17.01 12.12 -6.26
CA LEU A 206 -18.06 12.93 -6.87
C LEU A 206 -18.28 14.19 -6.05
N GLN A 207 -18.32 15.33 -6.73
CA GLN A 207 -18.61 16.62 -6.14
C GLN A 207 -19.94 17.13 -6.64
N VAL A 208 -20.81 17.56 -5.73
CA VAL A 208 -22.16 18.04 -6.03
C VAL A 208 -22.48 19.29 -5.20
N PRO A 209 -23.04 20.36 -5.79
CA PRO A 209 -23.43 21.56 -5.05
C PRO A 209 -24.76 21.34 -4.33
N VAL A 210 -24.87 21.90 -3.12
CA VAL A 210 -26.03 21.76 -2.22
C VAL A 210 -27.25 22.55 -2.72
N SER A 211 -27.09 23.45 -3.70
CA SER A 211 -28.22 24.21 -4.26
C SER A 211 -29.17 23.38 -5.13
N HIS A 212 -28.74 22.19 -5.57
CA HIS A 212 -29.45 21.45 -6.62
C HIS A 212 -30.40 20.36 -6.10
N ASN A 213 -30.43 20.08 -4.80
CA ASN A 213 -31.12 18.90 -4.27
C ASN A 213 -31.98 19.21 -3.02
N ASP A 214 -33.30 19.32 -3.22
CA ASP A 214 -34.22 18.62 -2.32
C ASP A 214 -33.90 17.11 -2.39
N ASP A 215 -34.17 16.35 -1.31
CA ASP A 215 -33.87 14.91 -1.13
C ASP A 215 -33.38 14.16 -2.38
N ALA A 216 -32.07 13.91 -2.46
CA ALA A 216 -31.44 13.26 -3.61
C ALA A 216 -30.79 11.92 -3.26
N VAL A 217 -30.84 10.99 -4.21
CA VAL A 217 -30.18 9.69 -4.13
C VAL A 217 -29.06 9.63 -5.17
N ILE A 218 -27.85 9.37 -4.69
CA ILE A 218 -26.66 9.18 -5.52
C ILE A 218 -26.23 7.73 -5.43
N VAL A 219 -25.97 7.10 -6.57
CA VAL A 219 -25.49 5.73 -6.64
C VAL A 219 -24.02 5.74 -7.03
N CYS A 220 -23.20 5.07 -6.23
CA CYS A 220 -21.83 4.73 -6.58
C CYS A 220 -21.80 3.30 -7.11
N GLU A 221 -21.18 3.10 -8.27
CA GLU A 221 -21.02 1.81 -8.94
C GLU A 221 -19.53 1.52 -9.10
N ALA A 222 -19.08 0.41 -8.53
CA ALA A 222 -17.75 -0.12 -8.71
C ALA A 222 -17.76 -1.22 -9.76
N THR A 223 -16.87 -1.16 -10.76
CA THR A 223 -16.81 -2.15 -11.83
C THR A 223 -15.40 -2.67 -12.06
N ASN A 224 -15.23 -3.98 -12.21
CA ASN A 224 -14.05 -4.57 -12.84
C ASN A 224 -14.48 -5.68 -13.83
N ILE A 225 -13.52 -6.37 -14.44
CA ILE A 225 -13.81 -7.42 -15.44
C ILE A 225 -14.60 -8.61 -14.87
N HIS A 226 -14.60 -8.80 -13.55
CA HIS A 226 -15.27 -9.89 -12.87
C HIS A 226 -16.66 -9.53 -12.38
N GLY A 227 -17.02 -8.25 -12.25
CA GLY A 227 -18.36 -7.88 -11.81
C GLY A 227 -18.56 -6.41 -11.49
N ILE A 228 -19.71 -6.15 -10.86
CA ILE A 228 -20.19 -4.83 -10.48
C ILE A 228 -20.74 -4.91 -9.06
N ASP A 229 -20.50 -3.88 -8.26
CA ASP A 229 -21.16 -3.65 -6.97
C ASP A 229 -21.64 -2.20 -6.88
N THR A 230 -22.74 -1.95 -6.16
CA THR A 230 -23.40 -0.63 -6.12
C THR A 230 -23.85 -0.23 -4.71
N LYS A 231 -23.74 1.06 -4.39
CA LYS A 231 -24.19 1.61 -3.10
C LYS A 231 -24.91 2.95 -3.25
N GLU A 232 -26.03 3.10 -2.55
CA GLU A 232 -26.80 4.35 -2.49
C GLU A 232 -26.34 5.26 -1.34
N ILE A 233 -26.26 6.56 -1.63
CA ILE A 233 -25.98 7.64 -0.68
C ILE A 233 -27.14 8.64 -0.77
N ARG A 234 -27.79 8.91 0.37
CA ARG A 234 -28.90 9.87 0.44
C ARG A 234 -28.41 11.22 0.93
N ILE A 235 -28.83 12.30 0.27
CA ILE A 235 -28.59 13.68 0.68
C ILE A 235 -29.91 14.27 1.12
N THR A 236 -29.99 14.76 2.36
CA THR A 236 -31.19 15.38 2.94
C THR A 236 -30.89 16.85 3.25
N ALA A 237 -31.76 17.76 2.80
CA ALA A 237 -31.59 19.19 3.03
C ALA A 237 -32.36 19.64 4.28
N THR A 238 -31.69 20.23 5.27
CA THR A 238 -32.35 20.78 6.48
C THR A 238 -32.29 22.32 6.52
N PRO A 239 -33.31 22.98 7.08
CA PRO A 239 -33.26 24.43 7.31
C PRO A 239 -32.24 24.79 8.41
N PRO A 240 -31.59 25.98 8.34
CA PRO A 240 -30.62 26.39 9.36
C PRO A 240 -31.29 26.54 10.72
N SER A 241 -30.83 25.78 11.72
CA SER A 241 -31.28 25.89 13.10
C SER A 241 -30.47 26.96 13.83
N HIS A 242 -31.08 28.11 14.12
CA HIS A 242 -30.53 29.10 15.05
C HIS A 242 -30.76 28.61 16.49
N SER A 243 -29.68 28.24 17.21
CA SER A 243 -29.72 28.14 18.67
C SER A 243 -28.68 29.07 19.29
N ASN A 244 -29.18 30.07 20.03
CA ASN A 244 -28.40 30.97 20.85
C ASN A 244 -28.01 30.32 22.19
N ASN A 245 -26.88 30.82 22.74
CA ASN A 245 -26.31 30.67 24.08
C ASN A 245 -25.44 29.42 24.36
N VAL A 246 -24.16 29.66 24.68
CA VAL A 246 -23.63 29.74 26.07
C VAL A 246 -22.24 30.44 26.08
N GLN A 247 -22.06 31.37 27.03
CA GLN A 247 -20.83 32.03 27.53
C GLN A 247 -19.85 30.99 28.13
N SER A 248 -18.54 31.14 28.35
CA SER A 248 -17.57 32.26 28.38
C SER A 248 -16.20 31.63 28.66
N GLY A 249 -15.13 32.18 28.07
CA GLY A 249 -13.75 31.97 28.53
C GLY A 249 -12.76 31.78 27.40
N MET A 250 -12.30 32.87 26.76
CA MET A 250 -11.11 32.83 25.90
C MET A 250 -10.09 33.89 26.36
N PRO A 251 -8.81 33.52 26.55
CA PRO A 251 -7.71 34.47 26.69
C PRO A 251 -7.39 35.14 25.33
N PRO A 252 -6.68 36.28 25.31
CA PRO A 252 -6.58 37.12 24.12
C PRO A 252 -5.80 36.45 22.99
N LEU A 253 -6.33 36.57 21.77
CA LEU A 253 -5.65 36.20 20.53
C LEU A 253 -4.47 37.15 20.29
N SER A 254 -3.32 36.58 19.94
CA SER A 254 -2.15 37.34 19.50
C SER A 254 -2.48 38.02 18.16
N HIS A 255 -2.14 39.30 18.04
CA HIS A 255 -2.18 40.10 16.80
C HIS A 255 -3.50 40.82 16.41
N GLY A 256 -4.23 41.37 17.38
CA GLY A 256 -5.10 42.55 17.15
C GLY A 256 -6.30 42.37 16.21
N CYS A 257 -6.56 41.16 15.71
CA CYS A 257 -7.75 40.85 14.92
C CYS A 257 -8.87 40.37 15.84
N GLN A 258 -9.99 41.10 15.89
CA GLN A 258 -11.15 40.74 16.69
C GLN A 258 -12.19 40.00 15.84
N LEU A 259 -12.21 38.67 15.93
CA LEU A 259 -13.25 37.80 15.34
C LEU A 259 -14.53 37.84 16.21
N ILE A 260 -15.16 39.01 16.36
CA ILE A 260 -16.37 39.16 17.18
C ILE A 260 -17.54 38.47 16.49
N ASN A 261 -18.23 37.56 17.20
CA ASN A 261 -19.41 36.82 16.72
C ASN A 261 -19.20 36.04 15.40
N SER A 262 -17.95 35.76 15.03
CA SER A 262 -17.62 35.04 13.79
C SER A 262 -17.15 33.63 14.10
N ARG A 263 -17.59 32.64 13.31
CA ARG A 263 -17.19 31.22 13.45
C ARG A 263 -16.47 30.74 12.18
N PRO A 264 -15.21 31.17 11.94
CA PRO A 264 -14.47 30.77 10.74
C PRO A 264 -14.22 29.26 10.74
N ALA A 265 -14.48 28.58 9.62
CA ALA A 265 -14.34 27.12 9.55
C ALA A 265 -12.87 26.66 9.42
N ASP A 266 -12.01 27.54 8.90
CA ASP A 266 -10.58 27.30 8.65
C ASP A 266 -9.80 28.64 8.58
N CYS A 267 -8.49 28.58 8.34
CA CYS A 267 -7.64 29.77 8.24
C CYS A 267 -7.90 30.63 6.98
N GLN A 268 -8.54 30.08 5.95
CA GLN A 268 -8.95 30.85 4.77
C GLN A 268 -10.13 31.76 5.11
N ASP A 269 -11.07 31.29 5.92
CA ASP A 269 -12.15 32.12 6.44
C ASP A 269 -11.63 33.17 7.44
N VAL A 270 -10.68 32.80 8.31
CA VAL A 270 -9.96 33.76 9.17
C VAL A 270 -9.35 34.90 8.32
N LYS A 271 -8.71 34.56 7.19
CA LYS A 271 -8.15 35.56 6.27
C LYS A 271 -9.22 36.46 5.66
N ARG A 272 -10.34 35.87 5.18
CA ARG A 272 -11.46 36.60 4.57
C ARG A 272 -12.12 37.58 5.54
N LEU A 273 -12.09 37.27 6.83
CA LEU A 273 -12.56 38.14 7.92
C LEU A 273 -11.58 39.28 8.26
N GLY A 274 -10.47 39.41 7.51
CA GLY A 274 -9.51 40.50 7.65
C GLY A 274 -8.33 40.19 8.56
N CYS A 275 -8.25 38.99 9.14
CA CYS A 275 -7.08 38.57 9.93
C CYS A 275 -5.97 38.07 9.01
N THR A 276 -5.12 38.97 8.54
CA THR A 276 -4.09 38.68 7.54
C THR A 276 -2.70 38.40 8.11
N THR A 277 -2.54 38.34 9.43
CA THR A 277 -1.25 38.05 10.08
C THR A 277 -1.13 36.57 10.40
N SER A 278 0.00 35.94 10.10
CA SER A 278 0.26 34.56 10.53
C SER A 278 0.30 34.44 12.05
N GLY A 279 -0.24 33.36 12.60
CA GLY A 279 -0.31 33.15 14.05
C GLY A 279 -1.36 32.14 14.46
N VAL A 280 -1.60 32.01 15.76
CA VAL A 280 -2.58 31.06 16.28
C VAL A 280 -3.97 31.68 16.41
N TYR A 281 -4.94 31.04 15.78
CA TYR A 281 -6.35 31.44 15.76
C TYR A 281 -7.24 30.30 16.28
N VAL A 282 -8.48 30.63 16.66
CA VAL A 282 -9.52 29.64 16.89
C VAL A 282 -10.37 29.52 15.63
N ILE A 283 -10.59 28.29 15.17
CA ILE A 283 -11.50 27.96 14.08
C ILE A 283 -12.61 27.04 14.59
N TYR A 284 -13.72 26.97 13.86
CA TYR A 284 -14.92 26.20 14.18
C TYR A 284 -15.34 25.33 13.00
N PRO A 285 -14.59 24.27 12.67
CA PRO A 285 -15.04 23.28 11.70
C PRO A 285 -16.44 22.74 12.02
N ALA A 286 -17.21 22.40 10.98
CA ALA A 286 -18.57 21.90 11.13
C ALA A 286 -18.66 20.72 12.13
N GLY A 287 -19.61 20.81 13.05
CA GLY A 287 -19.79 19.79 14.10
C GLY A 287 -18.83 19.88 15.28
N THR A 288 -18.08 20.99 15.44
CA THR A 288 -17.15 21.19 16.55
C THR A 288 -17.48 22.46 17.37
N ASP A 289 -17.03 22.46 18.64
CA ASP A 289 -17.05 23.64 19.52
C ASP A 289 -15.89 24.61 19.26
N GLY A 290 -15.05 24.28 18.27
CA GLY A 290 -13.88 25.03 17.86
C GLY A 290 -12.61 24.65 18.60
N PHE A 291 -11.48 24.89 17.94
CA PHE A 291 -10.15 24.59 18.47
C PHE A 291 -9.09 25.51 17.86
N ARG A 292 -7.92 25.56 18.51
CA ARG A 292 -6.81 26.41 18.10
C ARG A 292 -6.02 25.77 16.95
N VAL A 293 -5.65 26.58 15.97
CA VAL A 293 -4.79 26.20 14.83
C VAL A 293 -3.79 27.31 14.55
N ARG A 294 -2.66 26.95 13.93
CA ARG A 294 -1.76 27.94 13.34
C ARG A 294 -2.21 28.26 11.92
N CYS A 295 -2.47 29.54 11.66
CA CYS A 295 -2.71 30.05 10.32
C CYS A 295 -1.43 30.64 9.74
N ASP A 296 -1.07 30.21 8.53
CA ASP A 296 -0.09 30.86 7.68
C ASP A 296 -0.83 31.75 6.67
N GLN A 297 -0.69 33.06 6.86
CA GLN A 297 -1.32 34.10 6.06
C GLN A 297 -0.38 34.73 5.03
N ASP A 298 0.89 34.34 5.02
CA ASP A 298 1.96 34.94 4.24
C ASP A 298 2.25 34.12 2.97
N THR A 299 2.31 32.80 3.10
CA THR A 299 2.76 31.91 2.00
C THR A 299 1.70 31.78 0.92
N TYR A 300 2.08 32.01 -0.35
CA TYR A 300 1.28 31.71 -1.54
C TYR A 300 -0.19 32.19 -1.45
N GLY A 301 -0.37 33.43 -1.00
CA GLY A 301 -1.69 34.05 -0.85
C GLY A 301 -2.38 33.77 0.49
N GLY A 302 -1.72 33.11 1.45
CA GLY A 302 -2.20 32.88 2.81
C GLY A 302 -3.46 32.02 2.92
N GLY A 303 -4.10 32.02 4.08
CA GLY A 303 -5.29 31.22 4.35
C GLY A 303 -5.00 29.75 4.65
N TRP A 304 -3.75 29.41 4.92
CA TRP A 304 -3.33 28.04 5.15
C TRP A 304 -3.49 27.65 6.61
N THR A 305 -4.20 26.55 6.86
CA THR A 305 -4.27 25.90 8.17
C THR A 305 -3.11 24.91 8.29
N VAL A 306 -2.12 25.24 9.12
CA VAL A 306 -0.95 24.39 9.36
C VAL A 306 -1.32 23.25 10.30
N PHE A 307 -0.98 22.03 9.94
CA PHE A 307 -1.31 20.84 10.74
C PHE A 307 -0.11 19.98 11.14
N GLN A 308 1.04 20.19 10.52
CA GLN A 308 2.31 19.58 10.91
C GLN A 308 3.40 20.62 10.73
N ARG A 309 4.26 20.80 11.73
CA ARG A 309 5.41 21.69 11.64
C ARG A 309 6.63 21.14 12.40
N ARG A 310 7.77 21.03 11.71
CA ARG A 310 9.13 20.75 12.25
C ARG A 310 10.05 21.94 11.98
N LEU A 311 10.87 22.31 12.96
CA LEU A 311 11.75 23.48 12.92
C LEU A 311 13.12 23.20 13.55
N ASP A 312 13.17 22.57 14.72
CA ASP A 312 14.34 22.56 15.61
C ASP A 312 14.50 21.27 16.45
N GLY A 313 13.54 20.35 16.38
CA GLY A 313 13.53 19.12 17.15
C GLY A 313 13.13 19.29 18.62
N SER A 314 12.50 20.42 18.98
CA SER A 314 12.01 20.68 20.35
C SER A 314 10.89 19.74 20.78
N VAL A 315 10.19 19.08 19.85
CA VAL A 315 9.09 18.16 20.15
C VAL A 315 9.40 16.76 19.62
N ASP A 316 9.21 15.76 20.47
CA ASP A 316 9.30 14.36 20.06
C ASP A 316 8.02 13.94 19.29
N PHE A 317 8.21 13.46 18.06
CA PHE A 317 7.14 12.96 17.19
C PHE A 317 7.03 11.43 17.23
N ASP A 318 7.94 10.72 17.89
CA ASP A 318 7.89 9.25 18.03
C ASP A 318 6.86 8.82 19.10
N ARG A 319 5.59 9.13 18.83
CA ARG A 319 4.48 9.00 19.79
C ARG A 319 3.50 7.90 19.43
N LYS A 320 2.70 7.54 20.43
CA LYS A 320 1.63 6.56 20.36
C LYS A 320 0.38 7.09 19.66
N TRP A 321 -0.50 6.17 19.24
CA TRP A 321 -1.75 6.45 18.52
C TRP A 321 -2.59 7.53 19.18
N ALA A 322 -2.82 7.40 20.49
CA ALA A 322 -3.66 8.32 21.25
C ALA A 322 -3.13 9.78 21.19
N SER A 323 -1.81 9.98 21.17
CA SER A 323 -1.22 11.32 21.01
C SER A 323 -1.42 11.86 19.60
N TYR A 324 -1.21 11.03 18.57
CA TYR A 324 -1.46 11.44 17.18
C TYR A 324 -2.93 11.72 16.90
N GLN A 325 -3.85 11.07 17.61
CA GLN A 325 -5.28 11.29 17.46
C GLN A 325 -5.71 12.69 17.94
N VAL A 326 -5.24 13.13 19.12
CA VAL A 326 -5.63 14.40 19.76
C VAL A 326 -4.69 15.57 19.45
N GLY A 327 -3.49 15.30 18.94
CA GLY A 327 -2.46 16.30 18.68
C GLY A 327 -1.47 16.50 19.84
N PHE A 328 -0.33 17.10 19.52
CA PHE A 328 0.74 17.38 20.48
C PHE A 328 1.69 18.47 19.96
N GLY A 329 2.47 19.05 20.86
CA GLY A 329 3.44 20.11 20.56
C GLY A 329 2.90 21.50 20.85
N ASP A 330 3.53 22.51 20.25
CA ASP A 330 3.19 23.92 20.39
C ASP A 330 2.85 24.53 19.02
N LEU A 331 1.67 25.14 18.90
CA LEU A 331 1.20 25.78 17.67
C LEU A 331 2.06 26.99 17.24
N GLU A 332 2.89 27.54 18.13
CA GLU A 332 3.90 28.55 17.77
C GLU A 332 5.28 27.94 17.46
N GLY A 333 5.48 26.65 17.74
CA GLY A 333 6.73 25.90 17.53
C GLY A 333 6.53 24.67 16.65
N GLU A 334 7.02 23.52 17.12
CA GLU A 334 6.79 22.22 16.48
C GLU A 334 5.51 21.56 16.99
N PHE A 335 4.69 21.02 16.09
CA PHE A 335 3.46 20.32 16.48
C PHE A 335 2.93 19.38 15.41
N TRP A 336 2.08 18.45 15.88
CA TRP A 336 1.11 17.71 15.08
C TRP A 336 -0.28 18.08 15.57
N LEU A 337 -1.15 18.58 14.68
CA LEU A 337 -2.46 19.14 15.07
C LEU A 337 -3.41 18.10 15.68
N GLY A 338 -3.26 16.84 15.27
CA GLY A 338 -4.13 15.74 15.66
C GLY A 338 -4.94 15.21 14.48
N ASN A 339 -4.98 13.89 14.33
CA ASN A 339 -5.64 13.23 13.20
C ASN A 339 -7.15 13.52 13.19
N GLN A 340 -7.77 13.64 14.37
CA GLN A 340 -9.17 13.99 14.48
C GLN A 340 -9.45 15.39 13.93
N GLN A 341 -8.62 16.38 14.29
CA GLN A 341 -8.75 17.76 13.83
C GLN A 341 -8.45 17.87 12.33
N ILE A 342 -7.42 17.17 11.84
CA ILE A 342 -7.08 17.12 10.41
C ILE A 342 -8.24 16.54 9.59
N HIS A 343 -8.84 15.45 10.06
CA HIS A 343 -10.04 14.88 9.46
C HIS A 343 -11.21 15.88 9.48
N MET A 344 -11.52 16.46 10.64
CA MET A 344 -12.62 17.42 10.81
C MET A 344 -12.49 18.60 9.85
N ILE A 345 -11.27 19.12 9.61
CA ILE A 345 -11.06 20.23 8.68
C ILE A 345 -11.20 19.75 7.23
N SER A 346 -10.44 18.72 6.85
CA SER A 346 -10.38 18.23 5.46
C SER A 346 -11.68 17.59 4.97
N ALA A 347 -12.59 17.22 5.88
CA ALA A 347 -13.91 16.70 5.54
C ALA A 347 -14.94 17.80 5.15
N GLN A 348 -14.66 19.08 5.41
CA GLN A 348 -15.63 20.18 5.20
C GLN A 348 -15.79 20.60 3.74
N GLY A 349 -14.96 20.10 2.83
CA GLY A 349 -14.95 20.51 1.44
C GLY A 349 -13.65 20.14 0.75
N TRP A 350 -13.31 20.89 -0.30
CA TRP A 350 -12.09 20.61 -1.06
C TRP A 350 -10.94 21.36 -0.45
N TYR A 351 -9.93 20.62 -0.03
CA TYR A 351 -8.70 21.21 0.47
C TYR A 351 -7.56 20.85 -0.47
N GLU A 352 -6.75 21.84 -0.77
CA GLU A 352 -5.41 21.63 -1.31
C GLU A 352 -4.43 21.48 -0.14
N LEU A 353 -3.40 20.66 -0.36
CA LEU A 353 -2.27 20.49 0.55
C LEU A 353 -1.05 21.17 -0.05
N ARG A 354 -0.31 21.87 0.80
CA ARG A 354 1.05 22.31 0.55
C ARG A 354 1.99 21.69 1.57
N VAL A 355 3.14 21.22 1.10
CA VAL A 355 4.23 20.75 1.95
C VAL A 355 5.47 21.57 1.61
N ASP A 356 5.99 22.31 2.58
CA ASP A 356 7.24 23.06 2.46
C ASP A 356 8.39 22.27 3.11
N LEU A 357 9.54 22.22 2.45
CA LEU A 357 10.70 21.40 2.82
C LEU A 357 11.97 22.26 2.77
N THR A 358 12.77 22.29 3.84
CA THR A 358 14.09 22.93 3.84
C THR A 358 15.15 22.00 4.42
N ASP A 359 16.30 21.89 3.75
CA ASP A 359 17.43 21.08 4.22
C ASP A 359 18.41 21.86 5.11
N THR A 360 19.35 21.14 5.72
CA THR A 360 20.41 21.70 6.58
C THR A 360 21.29 22.77 5.91
N ARG A 361 21.28 22.88 4.58
CA ARG A 361 22.05 23.87 3.81
C ARG A 361 21.22 25.10 3.47
N GLY A 362 19.94 25.11 3.85
CA GLY A 362 19.00 26.19 3.55
C GLY A 362 18.36 26.10 2.17
N TYR A 363 18.53 25.00 1.43
CA TYR A 363 17.79 24.81 0.18
C TYR A 363 16.34 24.47 0.50
N ALA A 364 15.41 25.13 -0.21
CA ALA A 364 13.98 24.99 0.00
C ALA A 364 13.27 24.42 -1.23
N TRP A 365 12.32 23.54 -0.98
CA TRP A 365 11.42 22.96 -1.96
C TRP A 365 9.98 23.02 -1.45
N PHE A 366 9.03 22.82 -2.35
CA PHE A 366 7.65 22.63 -1.98
C PHE A 366 6.98 21.60 -2.88
N VAL A 367 5.91 20.99 -2.38
CA VAL A 367 4.94 20.25 -3.19
C VAL A 367 3.52 20.72 -2.86
N MET A 368 2.65 20.60 -3.85
CA MET A 368 1.25 20.97 -3.82
C MET A 368 0.43 19.77 -4.29
N TYR A 369 -0.72 19.55 -3.66
CA TYR A 369 -1.74 18.61 -4.11
C TYR A 369 -3.06 19.35 -4.11
N ASN A 370 -3.75 19.41 -5.25
CA ASN A 370 -5.03 20.12 -5.32
C ASN A 370 -6.19 19.35 -4.64
N VAL A 371 -5.95 18.08 -4.30
CA VAL A 371 -6.84 17.25 -3.47
C VAL A 371 -6.08 16.76 -2.25
N PHE A 372 -6.64 17.00 -1.07
CA PHE A 372 -6.16 16.48 0.21
C PHE A 372 -7.34 16.12 1.11
N ARG A 373 -7.33 14.89 1.61
CA ARG A 373 -8.32 14.40 2.58
C ARG A 373 -7.70 13.37 3.51
N VAL A 374 -8.17 13.38 4.76
CA VAL A 374 -7.88 12.35 5.75
C VAL A 374 -9.20 11.77 6.23
N SER A 375 -9.32 10.44 6.25
CA SER A 375 -10.54 9.75 6.68
C SER A 375 -10.71 9.76 8.20
N ASP A 376 -11.81 9.20 8.72
CA ASP A 376 -12.10 9.16 10.15
C ASP A 376 -11.29 8.08 10.91
N ALA A 377 -11.54 7.96 12.21
CA ALA A 377 -10.84 7.00 13.06
C ALA A 377 -11.22 5.53 12.77
N GLU A 378 -12.45 5.28 12.29
CA GLU A 378 -12.93 3.94 11.94
C GLU A 378 -12.13 3.36 10.77
N THR A 379 -11.86 4.22 9.79
CA THR A 379 -11.04 3.94 8.61
C THR A 379 -9.55 4.27 8.80
N LYS A 380 -9.12 4.41 10.07
CA LYS A 380 -7.73 4.59 10.49
C LYS A 380 -7.02 5.81 9.87
N TYR A 381 -7.75 6.91 9.70
CA TYR A 381 -7.22 8.18 9.20
C TYR A 381 -6.49 8.04 7.86
N ARG A 382 -7.00 7.23 6.93
CA ARG A 382 -6.43 6.99 5.61
C ARG A 382 -6.21 8.30 4.83
N LEU A 383 -5.04 8.43 4.21
CA LEU A 383 -4.67 9.59 3.40
C LEU A 383 -5.20 9.49 1.98
N PHE A 384 -5.66 10.60 1.42
CA PHE A 384 -5.92 10.75 0.00
C PHE A 384 -5.31 12.05 -0.51
N VAL A 385 -4.42 11.93 -1.49
CA VAL A 385 -3.82 13.07 -2.21
C VAL A 385 -3.84 12.85 -3.71
N ASP A 386 -4.07 13.92 -4.47
CA ASP A 386 -4.01 13.92 -5.94
C ASP A 386 -3.74 15.33 -6.50
N GLY A 387 -3.50 15.41 -7.82
CA GLY A 387 -3.23 16.64 -8.57
C GLY A 387 -1.96 17.33 -8.11
N TYR A 388 -0.88 16.57 -8.16
CA TYR A 388 0.46 16.98 -7.77
C TYR A 388 1.00 18.11 -8.66
N ASP A 389 1.65 19.08 -8.02
CA ASP A 389 2.54 20.08 -8.61
C ASP A 389 3.66 20.40 -7.59
N GLY A 390 4.79 20.97 -8.03
CA GLY A 390 5.85 21.40 -7.12
C GLY A 390 7.28 21.17 -7.61
N SER A 391 8.23 21.54 -6.75
CA SER A 391 9.66 21.52 -7.03
C SER A 391 10.42 20.33 -6.43
N ALA A 392 9.78 19.50 -5.60
CA ALA A 392 10.32 18.23 -5.09
C ALA A 392 9.50 17.04 -5.60
N GLY A 393 10.07 15.83 -5.64
CA GLY A 393 9.41 14.65 -6.21
C GLY A 393 8.05 14.31 -5.57
N ASN A 394 7.15 13.71 -6.35
CA ASN A 394 5.78 13.35 -5.93
C ASN A 394 5.73 12.14 -4.98
N ASN A 395 6.34 12.25 -3.80
CA ASN A 395 6.52 11.11 -2.90
C ASN A 395 5.28 10.78 -2.07
N LEU A 396 4.45 11.78 -1.74
CA LEU A 396 3.24 11.55 -0.95
C LEU A 396 2.19 10.74 -1.72
N LYS A 397 2.29 10.65 -3.06
CA LYS A 397 1.46 9.75 -3.87
C LYS A 397 1.58 8.29 -3.43
N PHE A 398 2.76 7.85 -3.00
CA PHE A 398 2.99 6.49 -2.51
C PHE A 398 2.43 6.25 -1.10
N ASN A 399 2.12 7.32 -0.38
CA ASN A 399 1.42 7.28 0.90
C ASN A 399 -0.11 7.40 0.74
N SER A 400 -0.58 7.85 -0.44
CA SER A 400 -2.00 7.97 -0.77
C SER A 400 -2.67 6.60 -0.77
N GLY A 401 -3.82 6.48 -0.13
CA GLY A 401 -4.52 5.24 0.08
C GLY A 401 -4.06 4.47 1.32
N ASN A 402 -2.95 4.80 1.98
CA ASN A 402 -2.51 4.06 3.17
C ASN A 402 -3.20 4.55 4.45
N MET A 403 -3.38 3.63 5.40
CA MET A 403 -3.87 3.95 6.75
C MET A 403 -2.75 4.59 7.58
N PHE A 404 -3.13 5.42 8.55
CA PHE A 404 -2.15 5.98 9.48
C PHE A 404 -1.70 4.90 10.46
N SER A 405 -0.42 4.86 10.80
CA SER A 405 0.14 3.88 11.73
C SER A 405 1.07 4.56 12.73
N THR A 406 1.14 4.04 13.94
CA THR A 406 2.06 4.48 15.01
C THR A 406 2.79 3.28 15.60
N VAL A 407 3.79 3.54 16.44
CA VAL A 407 4.61 2.49 17.10
C VAL A 407 3.79 1.43 17.87
N ASP A 408 2.60 1.78 18.33
CA ASP A 408 1.69 0.95 19.11
C ASP A 408 0.41 0.55 18.36
N GLN A 409 0.22 1.00 17.11
CA GLN A 409 -0.91 0.61 16.28
C GLN A 409 -0.48 0.53 14.82
N ASP A 410 -0.21 -0.70 14.39
CA ASP A 410 0.19 -1.01 13.03
C ASP A 410 -1.04 -1.21 12.12
N ASN A 411 -1.18 -0.32 11.14
CA ASN A 411 -2.18 -0.40 10.09
C ASN A 411 -1.53 -0.32 8.68
N ASP A 412 -0.21 -0.49 8.55
CA ASP A 412 0.48 -0.23 7.27
C ASP A 412 0.30 -1.37 6.23
N GLY A 413 -0.29 -2.49 6.65
CA GLY A 413 -0.60 -3.63 5.78
C GLY A 413 0.63 -4.44 5.37
N VAL A 414 1.82 -4.06 5.85
CA VAL A 414 3.09 -4.72 5.58
C VAL A 414 3.44 -5.52 6.84
N GLN A 415 3.53 -6.86 6.75
CA GLN A 415 4.11 -7.65 7.85
C GLN A 415 5.44 -7.03 8.21
N ALA A 416 5.69 -6.77 9.50
CA ALA A 416 6.86 -6.07 10.05
C ALA A 416 8.19 -6.53 9.43
N THR A 417 8.48 -6.06 8.23
CA THR A 417 9.77 -6.17 7.58
C THR A 417 10.66 -5.14 8.25
N ASP A 418 11.98 -5.33 8.15
CA ASP A 418 13.02 -4.43 8.67
C ASP A 418 12.90 -2.94 8.25
N PHE A 419 11.89 -2.57 7.46
CA PHE A 419 11.55 -1.21 7.10
C PHE A 419 10.55 -0.55 8.07
N SER A 420 9.39 -1.15 8.38
CA SER A 420 8.41 -0.52 9.28
C SER A 420 8.83 -0.60 10.75
N SER A 421 9.51 -1.68 11.16
CA SER A 421 10.05 -1.85 12.53
C SER A 421 11.14 -0.82 12.90
N GLY A 422 11.72 -0.14 11.90
CA GLY A 422 12.73 0.90 12.09
C GLY A 422 12.23 2.34 11.94
N LEU A 423 11.12 2.57 11.25
CA LEU A 423 10.59 3.91 11.00
C LEU A 423 9.99 4.50 12.28
N LYS A 424 10.29 5.78 12.52
CA LYS A 424 9.89 6.50 13.74
C LYS A 424 8.83 7.53 13.43
N GLY A 425 8.01 7.84 14.43
CA GLY A 425 6.86 8.71 14.28
C GLY A 425 5.66 8.05 13.61
N GLY A 426 4.49 8.68 13.77
CA GLY A 426 3.25 8.23 13.14
C GLY A 426 3.15 8.76 11.72
N TRP A 427 2.79 7.90 10.77
CA TRP A 427 2.69 8.27 9.35
C TRP A 427 1.76 7.33 8.58
N TRP A 428 1.46 7.69 7.33
CA TRP A 428 0.75 6.85 6.36
C TRP A 428 1.70 5.87 5.67
N PHE A 429 2.24 4.93 6.44
CA PHE A 429 3.21 3.96 5.93
C PHE A 429 2.57 2.98 4.93
N GLY A 430 3.37 2.54 3.96
CA GLY A 430 3.02 1.48 3.01
C GLY A 430 4.28 0.87 2.41
N GLU A 431 4.15 0.13 1.30
CA GLU A 431 5.23 -0.72 0.77
C GLU A 431 6.51 0.04 0.40
N THR A 432 6.41 1.21 -0.23
CA THR A 432 7.57 1.91 -0.82
C THR A 432 8.09 3.09 0.00
N ASN A 433 7.38 3.50 1.06
CA ASN A 433 7.72 4.56 2.03
C ASN A 433 8.73 5.62 1.52
N GLU A 434 8.30 6.43 0.55
CA GLU A 434 9.18 7.39 -0.14
C GLU A 434 9.32 8.74 0.60
N SER A 435 8.57 8.93 1.68
CA SER A 435 8.67 10.07 2.58
C SER A 435 8.25 9.72 4.00
N ASN A 436 8.85 10.41 4.99
CA ASN A 436 8.36 10.44 6.37
C ASN A 436 8.79 11.79 6.99
N LEU A 437 7.82 12.67 7.23
CA LEU A 437 8.06 14.00 7.80
C LEU A 437 7.95 14.03 9.34
N ASN A 438 7.44 12.93 9.92
CA ASN A 438 7.22 12.78 11.36
C ASN A 438 8.32 11.96 12.05
N ALA A 439 9.35 11.54 11.32
CA ALA A 439 10.52 10.86 11.85
C ALA A 439 11.34 11.71 12.85
N ARG A 440 12.35 11.10 13.48
CA ARG A 440 13.16 11.77 14.50
C ARG A 440 14.00 12.88 13.89
N TYR A 441 14.12 13.97 14.64
CA TYR A 441 14.87 15.15 14.23
C TYR A 441 16.39 14.87 14.32
N ASN A 442 17.17 15.42 13.38
CA ASN A 442 18.64 15.39 13.38
C ASN A 442 19.26 13.99 13.60
N LYS A 443 18.83 13.01 12.78
CA LYS A 443 19.43 11.67 12.73
C LYS A 443 20.17 11.45 11.41
N SER A 444 21.31 10.76 11.49
CA SER A 444 22.14 10.43 10.32
C SER A 444 21.58 9.25 9.51
N SER A 445 20.93 8.29 10.18
CA SER A 445 20.31 7.13 9.53
C SER A 445 19.05 7.54 8.76
N ARG A 446 18.97 7.14 7.47
CA ARG A 446 17.79 7.35 6.62
C ARG A 446 16.51 6.76 7.23
N LYS A 447 16.62 5.64 7.96
CA LYS A 447 15.47 4.96 8.59
C LYS A 447 14.90 5.72 9.79
N GLU A 448 15.68 6.62 10.40
CA GLU A 448 15.27 7.33 11.63
C GLU A 448 15.00 8.81 11.42
N ARG A 449 15.43 9.39 10.31
CA ARG A 449 15.41 10.85 10.07
C ARG A 449 14.21 11.30 9.25
N ILE A 450 13.86 12.57 9.36
CA ILE A 450 12.91 13.22 8.45
C ILE A 450 13.48 13.16 7.02
N PHE A 451 12.72 12.58 6.09
CA PHE A 451 13.20 12.37 4.72
C PHE A 451 12.13 12.58 3.66
N TRP A 452 12.61 12.96 2.48
CA TRP A 452 11.84 13.04 1.25
C TRP A 452 12.76 12.55 0.13
N LYS A 453 12.45 11.41 -0.50
CA LYS A 453 13.27 10.86 -1.59
C LYS A 453 13.46 11.88 -2.71
N GLY A 454 14.64 11.88 -3.31
CA GLY A 454 15.09 12.88 -4.28
C GLY A 454 15.62 14.18 -3.66
N VAL A 455 15.15 14.55 -2.46
CA VAL A 455 15.67 15.73 -1.73
C VAL A 455 16.77 15.32 -0.75
N THR A 456 16.55 14.23 -0.02
CA THR A 456 17.46 13.75 1.03
C THR A 456 18.20 12.46 0.66
N ASP A 457 18.41 12.17 -0.63
CA ASP A 457 19.06 10.91 -1.03
C ASP A 457 20.58 10.92 -0.84
N ASN A 458 21.20 12.10 -0.81
CA ASN A 458 22.64 12.25 -0.57
C ASN A 458 22.93 12.31 0.94
N SER A 459 24.07 11.76 1.38
CA SER A 459 24.50 11.74 2.79
C SER A 459 24.89 13.13 3.35
N GLN A 460 24.85 14.18 2.52
CA GLN A 460 25.35 15.51 2.85
C GLN A 460 24.28 16.49 3.38
N SER A 461 22.98 16.17 3.29
CA SER A 461 21.93 16.99 3.91
C SER A 461 20.70 16.16 4.30
N TYR A 462 19.94 16.69 5.26
CA TYR A 462 18.66 16.16 5.71
C TYR A 462 17.70 17.32 5.97
N LEU A 463 16.40 17.02 6.04
CA LEU A 463 15.37 18.02 6.28
C LEU A 463 15.40 18.50 7.73
N VAL A 464 15.36 19.81 7.91
CA VAL A 464 15.36 20.50 9.21
C VAL A 464 14.12 21.36 9.42
N ILE A 465 13.50 21.84 8.34
CA ILE A 465 12.21 22.51 8.41
C ILE A 465 11.26 21.78 7.47
N THR A 466 10.14 21.31 8.01
CA THR A 466 9.05 20.76 7.22
C THR A 466 7.74 21.28 7.74
N GLU A 467 6.85 21.67 6.84
CA GLU A 467 5.54 22.19 7.22
C GLU A 467 4.49 21.63 6.26
N MET A 468 3.43 21.03 6.82
CA MET A 468 2.26 20.61 6.04
C MET A 468 1.07 21.47 6.41
N LYS A 469 0.41 22.01 5.40
CA LYS A 469 -0.70 22.94 5.57
C LYS A 469 -1.75 22.75 4.50
N MET A 470 -3.00 22.87 4.90
CA MET A 470 -4.15 22.70 4.01
C MET A 470 -4.90 24.02 3.88
N ARG A 471 -5.51 24.23 2.72
CA ARG A 471 -6.36 25.40 2.48
C ARG A 471 -7.53 25.00 1.62
N LYS A 472 -8.69 25.60 1.85
CA LYS A 472 -9.86 25.36 1.01
C LYS A 472 -9.55 25.78 -0.44
N TRP A 473 -9.64 24.84 -1.37
CA TRP A 473 -9.36 25.09 -2.78
C TRP A 473 -10.45 26.00 -3.37
N VAL A 474 -10.03 27.00 -4.15
CA VAL A 474 -10.91 27.94 -4.85
C VAL A 474 -10.47 27.92 -6.30
N ASP A 475 -11.40 27.71 -7.26
CA ASP A 475 -11.05 27.70 -8.68
C ASP A 475 -10.52 29.08 -9.10
N ARG A 476 -9.21 29.15 -9.35
CA ARG A 476 -8.51 30.39 -9.72
C ARG A 476 -8.73 30.79 -11.18
N ARG A 477 -9.47 30.00 -11.98
CA ARG A 477 -9.75 30.31 -13.38
C ARG A 477 -10.90 31.30 -13.60
N ASN A 478 -11.58 31.72 -12.53
CA ASN A 478 -12.67 32.71 -12.56
C ASN A 478 -12.34 33.97 -11.72
N ILE A 479 -11.06 34.35 -11.60
CA ILE A 479 -10.63 35.65 -11.04
C ILE A 479 -10.02 36.50 -12.14
#